data_AF-A0AAP4DL87-F1
#
_entry.id   AF-A0AAP4DL87-F1
#
_cell.length_a   1.000
_cell.length_b   1.000
_cell.length_c   1.000
_cell.angle_alpha   90.00
_cell.angle_beta   90.00
_cell.angle_gamma   90.00
#
_symmetry.space_group_name_H-M   'P 1'
#
loop_
_entity.id
_entity.type
_entity.pdbx_description
1 polymer ?
#
loop_
_entity_poly.entity_id
_entity_poly.type
_entity_poly.pdbx_seq_one_letter_code
_entity_poly.pdbx_strand_id
1 'polypeptide(L)'
;MENAKMNSLIAQYPLVEDLVALKETTWFNPGTTSLAEGLPYVGLTEQDVQDAHARLSRFAPYLAKAFPETAATGGIIESELVAIPAMQKRLEKEYQQPISGQLLLKKDSHLPISGSIK
;
A
#
# COMPACT_ATOMS: atom_id res chain seq x y z
N MET A 1 -2.99 34.94 -12.55
CA MET A 1 -3.17 34.73 -11.10
C MET A 1 -2.79 33.32 -10.66
N GLU A 2 -3.14 32.26 -11.41
CA GLU A 2 -2.75 30.88 -11.07
C GLU A 2 -1.23 30.64 -11.10
N ASN A 3 -0.51 31.15 -12.10
CA ASN A 3 0.96 31.02 -12.18
C ASN A 3 1.69 31.66 -10.99
N ALA A 4 1.14 32.72 -10.39
CA ALA A 4 1.74 33.35 -9.22
C ALA A 4 1.60 32.47 -7.95
N LYS A 5 0.48 31.74 -7.83
CA LYS A 5 0.27 30.79 -6.73
C LYS A 5 1.16 29.56 -6.88
N MET A 6 1.33 29.05 -8.11
CA MET A 6 2.25 27.95 -8.41
C MET A 6 3.70 28.32 -8.09
N ASN A 7 4.17 29.48 -8.56
CA ASN A 7 5.53 29.95 -8.28
C ASN A 7 5.77 30.20 -6.80
N SER A 8 4.76 30.65 -6.05
CA SER A 8 4.84 30.78 -4.59
C SER A 8 4.99 29.41 -3.91
N LEU A 9 4.30 28.38 -4.40
CA LEU A 9 4.45 27.01 -3.87
C LEU A 9 5.83 26.43 -4.18
N ILE A 10 6.36 26.65 -5.38
CA ILE A 10 7.72 26.21 -5.74
C ILE A 10 8.76 26.91 -4.86
N ALA A 11 8.62 28.22 -4.62
CA ALA A 11 9.53 28.95 -3.75
C ALA A 11 9.49 28.47 -2.29
N GLN A 12 8.31 28.10 -1.79
CA GLN A 12 8.14 27.60 -0.42
C GLN A 12 8.53 26.11 -0.28
N TYR A 13 8.29 25.31 -1.32
CA TYR A 13 8.53 23.88 -1.37
C TYR A 13 9.30 23.53 -2.65
N PRO A 14 10.64 23.68 -2.66
CA PRO A 14 11.45 23.47 -3.87
C PRO A 14 11.27 22.09 -4.53
N LEU A 15 10.89 21.07 -3.76
CA LEU A 15 10.55 19.74 -4.27
C LEU A 15 9.44 19.77 -5.34
N VAL A 16 8.55 20.77 -5.31
CA VAL A 16 7.47 20.92 -6.29
C VAL A 16 8.02 21.17 -7.69
N GLU A 17 9.21 21.78 -7.83
CA GLU A 17 9.86 21.95 -9.14
C GLU A 17 10.18 20.59 -9.79
N ASP A 18 10.70 19.64 -9.01
CA ASP A 18 10.96 18.27 -9.48
C ASP A 18 9.65 17.57 -9.91
N LEU A 19 8.54 17.80 -9.20
CA LEU A 19 7.23 17.23 -9.55
C LEU A 19 6.68 17.81 -10.85
N VAL A 20 6.79 19.13 -11.04
CA VAL A 20 6.41 19.81 -12.30
C VAL A 20 7.23 19.28 -13.47
N ALA A 21 8.51 18.99 -13.24
CA ALA A 21 9.42 18.41 -14.23
C ALA A 21 9.17 16.91 -14.52
N LEU A 22 8.20 16.26 -13.86
CA LEU A 22 7.93 14.82 -13.94
C LEU A 22 9.16 13.96 -13.62
N LYS A 23 10.07 14.48 -12.80
CA LYS A 23 11.25 13.75 -12.34
C LYS A 23 10.84 12.71 -11.30
N GLU A 24 11.30 11.47 -11.45
CA GLU A 24 11.16 10.46 -10.41
C GLU A 24 11.77 11.00 -9.10
N THR A 25 10.93 11.14 -8.08
CA THR A 25 11.24 11.92 -6.88
C THR A 25 10.90 11.13 -5.63
N THR A 26 11.83 11.13 -4.67
CA THR A 26 11.66 10.49 -3.37
C THR A 26 11.70 11.55 -2.27
N TRP A 27 10.68 11.57 -1.40
CA TRP A 27 10.64 12.42 -0.22
C TRP A 27 10.48 11.58 1.04
N PHE A 28 11.49 11.64 1.91
CA PHE A 28 11.43 11.01 3.22
C PHE A 28 10.78 11.98 4.22
N ASN A 29 9.66 11.58 4.83
CA ASN A 29 8.97 12.41 5.81
C ASN A 29 9.88 12.65 7.04
N PRO A 30 10.29 13.90 7.32
CA PRO A 30 11.14 14.21 8.47
C PRO A 30 10.38 14.18 9.81
N GLY A 31 9.04 14.10 9.78
CA GLY A 31 8.16 14.17 10.95
C GLY A 31 7.44 12.87 11.26
N THR A 32 8.07 11.70 11.01
CA THR A 32 7.50 10.43 11.49
C THR A 32 7.44 10.44 13.01
N THR A 33 6.32 10.00 13.58
CA THR A 33 6.11 9.94 15.03
C THR A 33 6.13 8.50 15.53
N SER A 34 6.14 8.32 16.84
CA SER A 34 5.78 7.03 17.43
C SER A 34 4.30 6.69 17.14
N LEU A 35 3.94 5.42 17.32
CA LEU A 35 2.55 4.95 17.18
C LEU A 35 1.62 5.71 18.14
N ALA A 36 2.00 5.84 19.42
CA ALA A 36 1.18 6.48 20.44
C ALA A 36 0.91 7.96 20.13
N GLU A 37 1.90 8.68 19.58
CA GLU A 37 1.74 10.08 19.17
C GLU A 37 0.94 10.23 17.89
N GLY A 38 1.04 9.29 16.94
CA GLY A 38 0.38 9.37 15.64
C GLY A 38 -1.09 8.92 15.65
N LEU A 39 -1.42 7.90 16.46
CA LEU A 39 -2.76 7.31 16.52
C LEU A 39 -3.91 8.32 16.73
N PRO A 40 -3.79 9.33 17.61
CA PRO A 40 -4.86 10.32 17.82
C PRO A 40 -5.26 11.08 16.54
N TYR A 41 -4.38 11.19 15.56
CA TYR A 41 -4.63 11.91 14.30
C TYR A 41 -5.24 11.02 13.20
N VAL A 42 -5.32 9.70 13.39
CA VAL A 42 -5.90 8.76 12.41
C VAL A 42 -7.42 8.88 12.34
N GLY A 43 -8.07 9.20 13.47
CA GLY A 43 -9.54 9.30 13.56
C GLY A 43 -10.27 7.95 13.55
N LEU A 44 -9.53 6.83 13.58
CA LEU A 44 -10.02 5.46 13.71
C LEU A 44 -9.20 4.72 14.75
N THR A 45 -9.78 3.66 15.29
CA THR A 45 -9.23 2.85 16.38
C THR A 45 -8.94 1.41 15.93
N GLU A 46 -8.19 0.67 16.76
CA GLU A 46 -8.04 -0.77 16.56
C GLU A 46 -9.39 -1.50 16.62
N GLN A 47 -10.36 -1.01 17.41
CA GLN A 47 -11.70 -1.60 17.46
C GLN A 47 -12.41 -1.49 16.11
N ASP A 48 -12.26 -0.38 15.37
CA ASP A 48 -12.82 -0.25 14.03
C ASP A 48 -12.25 -1.29 13.06
N VAL A 49 -10.95 -1.60 13.20
CA VAL A 49 -10.27 -2.66 12.43
C VAL A 49 -10.83 -4.04 12.80
N GLN A 50 -11.02 -4.32 14.09
CA GLN A 50 -11.61 -5.59 14.55
C GLN A 50 -13.08 -5.73 14.12
N ASP A 51 -13.85 -4.65 14.12
CA ASP A 51 -15.24 -4.64 13.66
C ASP A 51 -15.34 -4.91 12.14
N ALA A 52 -14.38 -4.39 11.36
CA ALA A 52 -14.24 -4.71 9.94
C ALA A 52 -13.89 -6.19 9.73
N HIS A 53 -12.94 -6.73 10.50
CA HIS A 53 -12.61 -8.16 10.48
C HIS A 53 -13.82 -9.04 10.84
N ALA A 54 -14.53 -8.71 11.91
CA ALA A 54 -15.74 -9.41 12.33
C ALA A 54 -16.85 -9.34 11.28
N ARG A 55 -16.97 -8.20 10.56
CA ARG A 55 -17.90 -8.06 9.43
C ARG A 55 -17.54 -9.03 8.31
N LEU A 56 -16.27 -9.10 7.89
CA LEU A 56 -15.84 -10.06 6.88
C LEU A 56 -16.10 -11.51 7.30
N SER A 57 -15.82 -11.83 8.57
CA SER A 57 -16.12 -13.16 9.14
C SER A 57 -17.61 -13.52 9.04
N ARG A 58 -18.53 -12.59 9.36
CA ARG A 58 -19.98 -12.80 9.21
C ARG A 58 -20.40 -13.04 7.75
N PHE A 59 -19.71 -12.43 6.79
CA PHE A 59 -19.97 -12.60 5.36
C PHE A 59 -19.30 -13.84 4.76
N ALA A 60 -18.29 -14.43 5.40
CA ALA A 60 -17.54 -15.56 4.85
C ALA A 60 -18.44 -16.74 4.40
N PRO A 61 -19.44 -17.20 5.18
CA PRO A 61 -20.34 -18.27 4.73
C PRO A 61 -21.20 -17.89 3.51
N TYR A 62 -21.51 -16.60 3.35
CA TYR A 62 -22.21 -16.09 2.17
C TYR A 62 -21.26 -16.06 0.97
N LEU A 63 -20.05 -15.53 1.14
CA LEU A 63 -19.04 -15.42 0.07
C LEU A 63 -18.65 -16.79 -0.49
N ALA A 64 -18.47 -17.80 0.38
CA ALA A 64 -18.19 -19.17 -0.02
C ALA A 64 -19.26 -19.77 -0.96
N LYS A 65 -20.52 -19.30 -0.86
CA LYS A 65 -21.64 -19.73 -1.70
C LYS A 65 -21.82 -18.85 -2.93
N ALA A 66 -21.72 -17.53 -2.75
CA ALA A 66 -21.92 -16.55 -3.82
C ALA A 66 -20.77 -16.57 -4.84
N PHE A 67 -19.54 -16.85 -4.37
CA PHE A 67 -18.34 -16.94 -5.17
C PHE A 67 -17.66 -18.30 -4.92
N PRO A 68 -17.98 -19.34 -5.71
CA PRO A 68 -17.46 -20.69 -5.50
C PRO A 68 -15.93 -20.80 -5.48
N GLU A 69 -15.22 -19.88 -6.13
CA GLU A 69 -13.74 -19.80 -6.06
C GLU A 69 -13.21 -19.55 -4.63
N THR A 70 -14.03 -18.96 -3.75
CA THR A 70 -13.69 -18.73 -2.34
C THR A 70 -14.09 -19.89 -1.41
N ALA A 71 -14.76 -20.92 -1.92
CA ALA A 71 -15.24 -22.02 -1.09
C ALA A 71 -14.09 -22.78 -0.40
N ALA A 72 -12.96 -22.97 -1.10
CA ALA A 72 -11.79 -23.65 -0.56
C ALA A 72 -11.13 -22.89 0.62
N THR A 73 -11.31 -21.57 0.68
CA THR A 73 -10.84 -20.71 1.78
C THR A 73 -11.94 -20.38 2.78
N GLY A 74 -13.11 -21.03 2.69
CA GLY A 74 -14.25 -20.77 3.58
C GLY A 74 -14.86 -19.38 3.40
N GLY A 75 -14.71 -18.76 2.23
CA GLY A 75 -15.19 -17.41 1.93
C GLY A 75 -14.25 -16.29 2.38
N ILE A 76 -13.04 -16.62 2.82
CA ILE A 76 -11.99 -15.64 3.13
C ILE A 76 -11.35 -15.13 1.84
N ILE A 77 -11.35 -13.82 1.66
CA ILE A 77 -10.71 -13.10 0.55
C ILE A 77 -9.34 -12.66 1.04
N GLU A 78 -8.29 -13.40 0.65
CA GLU A 78 -6.90 -13.14 1.07
C GLU A 78 -5.93 -13.53 -0.05
N SER A 79 -4.72 -12.98 -0.03
CA SER A 79 -3.70 -13.20 -1.06
C SER A 79 -2.39 -13.74 -0.51
N GLU A 80 -1.61 -14.40 -1.36
CA GLU A 80 -0.30 -14.92 -1.00
C GLU A 80 0.74 -13.82 -0.69
N LEU A 81 1.66 -14.14 0.21
CA LEU A 81 2.92 -13.43 0.42
C LEU A 81 4.06 -14.33 -0.05
N VAL A 82 4.82 -13.91 -1.06
CA VAL A 82 5.87 -14.72 -1.68
C VAL A 82 7.23 -14.01 -1.66
N ALA A 83 8.31 -14.77 -1.52
CA ALA A 83 9.67 -14.24 -1.70
C ALA A 83 10.01 -14.11 -3.19
N ILE A 84 10.68 -13.02 -3.59
CA ILE A 84 11.06 -12.76 -4.99
C ILE A 84 12.57 -12.50 -5.16
N PRO A 85 13.46 -13.42 -4.70
CA PRO A 85 14.91 -13.21 -4.72
C PRO A 85 15.48 -13.06 -6.14
N ALA A 86 14.85 -13.67 -7.15
CA ALA A 86 15.24 -13.49 -8.54
C ALA A 86 14.99 -12.05 -9.02
N MET A 87 13.86 -11.46 -8.61
CA MET A 87 13.54 -10.06 -8.93
C MET A 87 14.43 -9.10 -8.14
N GLN A 88 14.75 -9.40 -6.88
CA GLN A 88 15.74 -8.64 -6.10
C GLN A 88 17.07 -8.54 -6.84
N LYS A 89 17.65 -9.68 -7.25
CA LYS A 89 18.91 -9.72 -8.04
C LYS A 89 18.78 -8.97 -9.37
N ARG A 90 17.61 -9.04 -10.01
CA ARG A 90 17.37 -8.32 -11.26
C ARG A 90 17.38 -6.82 -11.04
N LEU A 91 16.67 -6.32 -10.02
CA LEU A 91 16.62 -4.89 -9.67
C LEU A 91 18.01 -4.36 -9.29
N GLU A 92 18.76 -5.10 -8.47
CA GLU A 92 20.13 -4.74 -8.09
C GLU A 92 21.05 -4.62 -9.31
N LYS A 93 20.90 -5.52 -10.29
CA LYS A 93 21.66 -5.47 -11.55
C LYS A 93 21.27 -4.28 -12.42
N GLU A 94 19.97 -4.04 -12.62
CA GLU A 94 19.47 -3.00 -13.53
C GLU A 94 19.73 -1.59 -12.99
N TYR A 95 19.48 -1.37 -11.70
CA TYR A 95 19.62 -0.07 -11.07
C TYR A 95 20.97 0.13 -10.37
N GLN A 96 21.85 -0.87 -10.38
CA GLN A 96 23.19 -0.83 -9.79
C GLN A 96 23.20 -0.42 -8.31
N GLN A 97 22.15 -0.81 -7.58
CA GLN A 97 21.95 -0.46 -6.18
C GLN A 97 21.57 -1.70 -5.37
N PRO A 98 22.34 -2.08 -4.32
CA PRO A 98 22.02 -3.21 -3.47
C PRO A 98 20.70 -3.06 -2.72
N ILE A 99 19.96 -4.15 -2.55
CA ILE A 99 18.74 -4.22 -1.72
C ILE A 99 19.04 -5.11 -0.52
N SER A 100 19.20 -4.48 0.66
CA SER A 100 19.44 -5.20 1.91
C SER A 100 18.24 -6.05 2.33
N GLY A 101 18.50 -7.20 2.96
CA GLY A 101 17.45 -8.07 3.50
C GLY A 101 16.76 -8.92 2.43
N GLN A 102 15.46 -9.18 2.62
CA GLN A 102 14.66 -10.02 1.74
C GLN A 102 13.58 -9.20 1.05
N LEU A 103 13.49 -9.33 -0.28
CA LEU A 103 12.39 -8.74 -1.04
C LEU A 103 11.20 -9.72 -1.13
N LEU A 104 10.05 -9.28 -0.63
CA LEU A 104 8.79 -10.01 -0.69
C LEU A 104 7.78 -9.29 -1.59
N LEU A 105 6.81 -10.04 -2.11
CA LEU A 105 5.68 -9.54 -2.89
C LEU A 105 4.36 -10.01 -2.26
N LYS A 106 3.50 -9.06 -1.88
CA LYS A 106 2.11 -9.30 -1.49
C LYS A 106 1.23 -9.26 -2.75
N LYS A 107 0.60 -10.40 -3.09
CA LYS A 107 -0.08 -10.61 -4.38
C LYS A 107 -1.54 -10.18 -4.36
N ASP A 108 -1.85 -8.96 -3.94
CA ASP A 108 -3.24 -8.47 -4.00
C ASP A 108 -3.79 -8.37 -5.43
N SER A 109 -2.91 -8.38 -6.43
CA SER A 109 -3.25 -8.60 -7.85
C SER A 109 -3.87 -9.97 -8.16
N HIS A 110 -3.89 -10.90 -7.21
CA HIS A 110 -4.43 -12.25 -7.34
C HIS A 110 -5.53 -12.53 -6.30
N LEU A 111 -6.07 -11.49 -5.63
CA LEU A 111 -7.21 -11.67 -4.75
C LEU A 111 -8.38 -12.31 -5.52
N PRO A 112 -9.13 -13.23 -4.90
CA PRO A 112 -10.30 -13.82 -5.53
C PRO A 112 -11.35 -12.74 -5.85
N ILE A 113 -12.30 -13.08 -6.71
CA ILE A 113 -13.41 -12.23 -7.17
C ILE A 113 -13.00 -11.12 -8.15
N SER A 114 -12.05 -10.25 -7.78
CA SER A 114 -11.75 -9.02 -8.55
C SER A 114 -10.28 -8.85 -8.96
N GLY A 115 -9.35 -9.65 -8.44
CA GLY A 115 -7.95 -9.65 -8.88
C GLY A 115 -7.19 -8.33 -8.61
N SER A 116 -7.55 -7.60 -7.55
CA SER A 116 -6.86 -6.37 -7.16
C SER A 116 -7.08 -6.03 -5.68
N ILE A 117 -6.39 -5.00 -5.17
CA ILE A 117 -6.59 -4.45 -3.82
C ILE A 117 -7.97 -3.81 -3.57
N LYS A 118 -8.88 -3.81 -4.56
CA LYS A 118 -10.21 -3.21 -4.47
C LYS A 118 -11.24 -4.23 -4.03
#